data_AF-A0A3A5IG68-F1
#
_entry.id   AF-A0A3A5IG68-F1
#
_cell.length_a   1.000
_cell.length_b   1.000
_cell.length_c   1.000
_cell.angle_alpha   90.00
_cell.angle_beta   90.00
_cell.angle_gamma   90.00
#
_symmetry.space_group_name_H-M   'P 1'
#
loop_
_entity.id
_entity.type
_entity.pdbx_description
1 polymer ?
#
loop_
_entity_poly.entity_id
_entity_poly.type
_entity_poly.pdbx_seq_one_letter_code
_entity_poly.pdbx_strand_id
1 'polypeptide(L)' 'MSTEMKEKQCAHTCLYRIEESLVNGDLKEAERTAIDLLKSLRELQRLEEERADQAQLEKMVQRLKEKGIPAELIARVG' A
#
# COMPACT_ATOMS: atom_id res chain seq x y z
N MET A 1 -1.10 15.66 -1.20
CA MET A 1 -0.31 14.47 -1.58
C MET A 1 -0.89 13.26 -0.87
N SER A 2 -1.29 12.20 -1.59
CA SER A 2 -1.85 10.98 -0.99
C SER A 2 -0.79 10.22 -0.19
N THR A 3 -1.23 9.37 0.74
CA THR A 3 -0.32 8.50 1.52
C THR A 3 0.52 7.61 0.60
N GLU A 4 -0.09 7.02 -0.43
CA GLU A 4 0.63 6.24 -1.44
C GLU A 4 1.75 7.04 -2.12
N MET A 5 1.49 8.29 -2.51
CA MET A 5 2.51 9.13 -3.15
C MET A 5 3.65 9.48 -2.19
N LYS A 6 3.34 9.68 -0.89
CA LYS A 6 4.36 9.89 0.14
C LYS A 6 5.25 8.66 0.30
N GLU A 7 4.66 7.48 0.39
CA GLU A 7 5.42 6.23 0.56
C GLU A 7 6.27 5.90 -0.67
N LYS A 8 5.76 6.15 -1.89
CA LYS A 8 6.56 6.00 -3.13
C LYS A 8 7.75 6.96 -3.15
N GLN A 9 7.55 8.22 -2.77
CA GLN A 9 8.63 9.20 -2.70
C GLN A 9 9.66 8.85 -1.62
N CYS A 10 9.21 8.35 -0.47
CA CYS A 10 10.07 7.87 0.61
C CYS A 10 10.92 6.69 0.14
N ALA A 11 10.30 5.67 -0.45
CA ALA A 11 10.98 4.50 -0.98
C ALA A 11 12.03 4.88 -2.04
N HIS A 12 11.65 5.76 -2.98
CA HIS A 12 12.58 6.29 -3.98
C HIS A 12 13.79 6.97 -3.33
N THR A 13 13.56 7.85 -2.35
CA THR A 13 14.64 8.55 -1.63
C THR A 13 15.55 7.57 -0.87
N CYS A 14 14.98 6.52 -0.26
CA CYS A 14 15.75 5.50 0.44
C CYS A 14 16.68 4.75 -0.53
N LEU A 15 16.26 4.46 -1.76
CA LEU A 15 17.12 3.81 -2.76
C LEU A 15 18.38 4.63 -3.06
N TYR A 16 18.24 5.94 -3.30
CA TYR A 16 19.40 6.83 -3.52
C TYR A 16 20.33 6.86 -2.32
N ARG A 17 19.79 6.93 -1.10
CA ARG A 17 20.61 6.95 0.12
C ARG A 17 21.34 5.63 0.37
N ILE A 18 20.71 4.50 0.03
CA ILE A 18 21.37 3.18 0.09
C ILE A 18 22.52 3.15 -0.90
N GLU A 19 22.29 3.56 -2.15
CA GLU A 19 23.34 3.62 -3.18
C GLU A 19 24.53 4.48 -2.74
N GLU A 20 24.27 5.69 -2.26
CA GLU A 20 25.30 6.60 -1.75
C GLU A 20 26.07 6.00 -0.57
N SER A 21 25.37 5.39 0.39
CA SER A 21 25.99 4.76 1.56
C SER A 21 26.89 3.59 1.17
N LEU A 22 26.48 2.79 0.18
CA LEU A 22 27.29 1.69 -0.36
C LEU A 22 28.56 2.20 -1.05
N VAL A 23 28.46 3.24 -1.88
CA VAL A 23 29.62 3.86 -2.56
C VAL A 23 30.61 4.42 -1.54
N ASN A 24 30.12 5.02 -0.46
CA ASN A 24 30.94 5.61 0.60
C ASN A 24 31.45 4.57 1.63
N GLY A 25 31.03 3.31 1.52
CA GLY A 25 31.42 2.23 2.44
C GLY A 25 30.72 2.27 3.81
N ASP A 26 29.68 3.09 3.99
CA ASP A 26 28.88 3.12 5.22
C ASP A 26 27.78 2.05 5.18
N LEU A 27 28.19 0.80 5.44
CA LEU A 27 27.28 -0.34 5.44
C LEU A 27 26.20 -0.26 6.53
N LYS A 28 26.47 0.44 7.64
CA LYS A 28 25.50 0.58 8.75
C LYS A 28 24.35 1.50 8.34
N GLU A 29 24.67 2.61 7.68
CA GLU A 29 23.64 3.52 7.17
C GLU A 29 22.84 2.89 6.01
N ALA A 30 23.52 2.13 5.15
CA ALA A 30 22.85 1.35 4.10
C ALA A 30 21.84 0.35 4.68
N GLU A 31 22.23 -0.41 5.72
CA GLU A 31 21.35 -1.37 6.39
C GLU A 31 20.14 -0.68 7.04
N ARG A 32 20.36 0.42 7.77
CA ARG A 32 19.28 1.19 8.39
C ARG A 32 18.30 1.73 7.36
N THR A 33 18.81 2.31 6.29
CA THR A 33 17.99 2.88 5.21
C THR A 33 17.22 1.78 4.47
N ALA A 34 17.80 0.59 4.32
CA ALA A 34 17.10 -0.57 3.75
C ALA A 34 15.92 -1.01 4.62
N ILE A 35 16.05 -0.98 5.94
CA ILE A 35 14.94 -1.26 6.86
C ILE A 35 13.81 -0.24 6.69
N ASP A 36 14.14 1.03 6.52
CA ASP A 36 13.14 2.08 6.30
C ASP A 36 12.45 1.95 4.94
N LEU A 37 13.19 1.60 3.88
CA LEU A 37 12.62 1.23 2.59
C LEU A 37 11.61 0.08 2.72
N LEU A 38 11.95 -0.97 3.46
CA LEU A 38 11.06 -2.11 3.69
C LEU A 38 9.76 -1.71 4.39
N LYS A 39 9.80 -0.73 5.30
CA LYS A 39 8.58 -0.21 5.94
C LYS A 39 7.66 0.47 4.92
N SER A 40 8.19 1.35 4.08
CA SER A 40 7.41 2.01 3.04
C SER A 40 6.83 1.02 2.03
N LEU A 41 7.58 -0.02 1.66
CA LEU A 41 7.07 -1.08 0.78
C LEU A 41 5.91 -1.87 1.40
N ARG A 42 5.99 -2.20 2.70
CA ARG A 42 4.90 -2.88 3.41
C ARG A 42 3.63 -2.03 3.47
N GLU A 43 3.76 -0.73 3.69
CA GLU A 43 2.60 0.16 3.70
C GLU A 43 1.98 0.27 2.30
N LEU A 44 2.80 0.31 1.24
CA LEU A 44 2.29 0.30 -0.13
C LEU A 44 1.55 -1.00 -0.45
N GLN A 45 2.05 -2.16 0.00
CA GLN A 45 1.36 -3.45 -0.14
C GLN A 45 0.03 -3.46 0.60
N ARG A 46 0.00 -2.96 1.84
CA ARG A 46 -1.24 -2.82 2.63
C ARG A 46 -2.29 -1.96 1.90
N LEU A 47 -1.87 -0.84 1.31
CA LEU A 47 -2.76 0.04 0.52
C LEU A 47 -3.22 -0.59 -0.80
N GLU A 48 -2.46 -1.55 -1.34
CA GLU A 48 -2.86 -2.33 -2.52
C GLU A 48 -3.89 -3.40 -2.15
N GLU A 49 -3.68 -4.09 -1.03
CA GLU A 49 -4.63 -5.06 -0.46
C GLU A 49 -5.97 -4.41 -0.11
N GLU A 50 -5.96 -3.25 0.57
CA GLU A 50 -7.18 -2.50 0.88
C GLU A 50 -7.99 -2.14 -0.38
N ARG A 51 -7.30 -1.78 -1.47
CA ARG A 51 -7.95 -1.50 -2.75
C ARG A 51 -8.53 -2.75 -3.39
N ALA A 52 -7.83 -3.87 -3.31
CA ALA A 52 -8.32 -5.15 -3.82
C ALA A 52 -9.57 -5.60 -3.06
N ASP A 53 -9.56 -5.47 -1.73
CA ASP A 53 -10.70 -5.78 -0.86
C ASP A 53 -11.90 -4.88 -1.16
N GLN A 54 -11.67 -3.58 -1.30
CA GLN A 54 -12.71 -2.63 -1.67
C GLN A 54 -13.32 -2.96 -3.04
N ALA A 55 -12.49 -3.26 -4.03
CA ALA A 55 -12.97 -3.67 -5.36
C ALA A 55 -13.76 -4.99 -5.32
N GLN A 56 -13.37 -5.94 -4.46
CA GLN A 56 -14.10 -7.19 -4.25
C GLN A 56 -15.46 -6.94 -3.61
N LEU A 57 -15.52 -6.08 -2.58
CA LEU A 57 -16.76 -5.68 -1.93
C LEU A 57 -17.71 -5.02 -2.92
N GLU A 58 -17.22 -4.07 -3.73
CA GLU A 58 -18.01 -3.40 -4.77
C GLU A 58 -18.60 -4.40 -5.78
N LYS A 59 -17.79 -5.37 -6.25
CA LYS A 59 -18.28 -6.46 -7.11
C LYS A 59 -19.33 -7.33 -6.44
N MET A 60 -19.23 -7.58 -5.14
CA MET A 60 -20.24 -8.33 -4.38
C MET A 60 -21.55 -7.54 -4.28
N VAL A 61 -21.46 -6.26 -3.88
CA VAL A 61 -22.62 -5.36 -3.79
C VAL A 61 -23.34 -5.28 -5.15
N GLN A 62 -22.59 -5.14 -6.23
CA GLN A 62 -23.15 -5.07 -7.58
C GLN A 62 -23.90 -6.36 -7.96
N ARG A 63 -23.31 -7.54 -7.69
CA ARG A 63 -23.98 -8.83 -7.93
C ARG A 63 -25.24 -9.02 -7.09
N LEU A 64 -25.26 -8.54 -5.84
CA LEU A 64 -26.44 -8.63 -4.98
C LEU A 64 -27.56 -7.68 -5.46
N LYS A 65 -27.20 -6.48 -5.92
CA LYS A 65 -28.13 -5.54 -6.57
C LYS A 65 -28.74 -6.13 -7.84
N GLU A 66 -27.93 -6.74 -8.70
CA GLU A 66 -28.39 -7.41 -9.92
C GLU A 66 -29.37 -8.55 -9.66
N LYS A 67 -29.25 -9.22 -8.49
CA LYS A 67 -30.19 -10.25 -8.04
C LYS A 67 -31.47 -9.68 -7.39
N GLY A 68 -31.65 -8.36 -7.40
CA GLY A 68 -32.83 -7.70 -6.84
C GLY A 68 -32.85 -7.65 -5.31
N ILE A 69 -31.71 -7.88 -4.64
CA ILE A 69 -31.63 -7.79 -3.17
C ILE A 69 -31.59 -6.31 -2.77
N PRO A 70 -32.50 -5.85 -1.88
CA PRO A 70 -32.55 -4.45 -1.45
C PRO A 70 -31.23 -3.99 -0.83
N ALA A 71 -30.77 -2.79 -1.20
CA ALA A 71 -29.52 -2.20 -0.71
C ALA A 71 -29.47 -2.06 0.82
N GLU A 72 -30.63 -1.90 1.47
CA GLU A 72 -30.80 -1.82 2.92
C GLU A 72 -30.40 -3.12 3.64
N LEU A 73 -30.57 -4.28 2.99
CA LEU A 73 -30.14 -5.57 3.52
C LEU A 73 -28.63 -5.78 3.37
N ILE A 74 -28.05 -5.21 2.31
CA ILE A 74 -26.61 -5.32 1.99
C ILE A 74 -25.77 -4.46 2.95
N ALA A 75 -26.25 -3.25 3.29
CA ALA A 75 -25.56 -2.31 4.19
C ALA A 75 -25.50 -2.76 5.67
N ARG A 76 -26.22 -3.83 6.05
CA ARG A 76 -26.21 -4.39 7.41
C ARG A 76 -25.22 -5.53 7.61
N VAL A 77 -24.62 -6.04 6.53
CA VAL A 77 -23.77 -7.26 6.55
C VAL A 77 -22.30 -6.94 6.26
N GLY A 78 -22.01 -5.82 5.59
CA GLY A 78 -20.64 -5.29 5.44
C GLY A 78 -20.29 -4.30 6.53
#